data_AF-A0A8B7TY79-F1
#
_entry.id   AF-A0A8B7TY79-F1
#
_cell.length_a   1.000
_cell.length_b   1.000
_cell.length_c   1.000
_cell.angle_alpha   90.00
_cell.angle_beta   90.00
_cell.angle_gamma   90.00
#
_symmetry.space_group_name_H-M   'P 1'
#
loop_
_entity.id
_entity.type
_entity.pdbx_description
1 polymer ?
#
loop_
_entity_poly.entity_id
_entity_poly.type
_entity_poly.pdbx_seq_one_letter_code
_entity_poly.pdbx_strand_id
1 'polypeptide(L)'
;MEGPTVQGPEPGLARLPTQQDCNIQEKIDFEIRMREGIWKLLSLSTQKDQVLHAVKNLMVCNARIMAYTSELQKLEEKIANQTGRCDVNFESKERTACRGRIAVSDIRIPLMWKDSDHFSNKERSQRYAIFCLFKMGSKVFDTDMVIVDKTITDICFENVTIL
;
A
#
# COMPACT_ATOMS: atom_id res chain seq x y z
N MET A 1 33.40 -21.79 -52.42
CA MET A 1 32.78 -22.44 -51.26
C MET A 1 33.14 -21.61 -50.05
N GLU A 2 32.34 -20.59 -49.76
CA GLU A 2 32.49 -19.77 -48.56
C GLU A 2 31.41 -20.22 -47.56
N GLY A 3 31.82 -20.53 -46.33
CA GLY A 3 30.95 -21.04 -45.28
C GLY A 3 30.11 -19.93 -44.63
N PRO A 4 28.99 -20.27 -43.98
CA PRO A 4 28.05 -19.28 -43.47
C PRO A 4 28.53 -18.65 -42.17
N THR A 5 28.41 -17.33 -42.10
CA THR A 5 28.66 -16.49 -40.94
C THR A 5 27.57 -16.71 -39.90
N VAL A 6 27.95 -17.16 -38.70
CA VAL A 6 27.04 -17.30 -37.55
C VAL A 6 26.72 -15.90 -37.03
N GLN A 7 25.47 -15.45 -37.23
CA GLN A 7 24.93 -14.27 -36.55
C GLN A 7 24.72 -14.60 -35.07
N GLY A 8 25.38 -13.84 -34.19
CA GLY A 8 25.16 -13.89 -32.75
C GLY A 8 23.78 -13.32 -32.35
N PRO A 9 23.34 -13.51 -31.10
CA PRO A 9 22.04 -13.06 -30.64
C PRO A 9 22.01 -11.54 -30.55
N GLU A 10 21.04 -10.92 -31.22
CA GLU A 10 20.69 -9.50 -31.10
C GLU A 10 20.50 -9.10 -29.62
N PRO A 11 21.06 -7.98 -29.15
CA PRO A 11 20.82 -7.49 -27.81
C PRO A 11 19.35 -7.08 -27.70
N GLY A 12 18.63 -7.71 -26.77
CA GLY A 12 17.21 -7.49 -26.54
C GLY A 12 16.89 -5.99 -26.45
N LEU A 13 15.97 -5.55 -27.32
CA LEU A 13 15.45 -4.18 -27.30
C LEU A 13 14.98 -3.86 -25.87
N ALA A 14 15.65 -2.88 -25.25
CA ALA A 14 15.16 -2.27 -24.02
C ALA A 14 13.76 -1.72 -24.29
N ARG A 15 12.75 -2.34 -23.68
CA ARG A 15 11.34 -1.98 -23.82
C ARG A 15 11.15 -0.57 -23.27
N LEU A 16 10.57 0.33 -24.08
CA LEU A 16 10.20 1.67 -23.62
C LEU A 16 8.98 1.57 -22.69
N PRO A 17 9.03 2.18 -21.49
CA PRO A 17 7.93 2.14 -20.53
C PRO A 17 6.68 2.86 -21.09
N THR A 18 5.49 2.33 -20.80
CA THR A 18 4.24 3.02 -21.17
C THR A 18 4.04 4.27 -20.32
N GLN A 19 3.26 5.25 -20.79
CA GLN A 19 2.97 6.49 -20.03
C GLN A 19 2.39 6.20 -18.64
N GLN A 20 1.65 5.08 -18.49
CA GLN A 20 1.09 4.65 -17.21
C GLN A 20 2.15 4.02 -16.30
N ASP A 21 3.12 3.28 -16.85
CA ASP A 21 4.28 2.76 -16.09
C ASP A 21 5.12 3.91 -15.54
N CYS A 22 5.42 4.92 -16.37
CA CYS A 22 6.16 6.11 -15.95
C CYS A 22 5.47 6.82 -14.79
N ASN A 23 4.14 6.99 -14.84
CA ASN A 23 3.39 7.65 -13.77
C ASN A 23 3.42 6.86 -12.45
N ILE A 24 3.37 5.52 -12.50
CA ILE A 24 3.42 4.69 -11.29
C ILE A 24 4.84 4.65 -10.73
N GLN A 25 5.86 4.59 -11.58
CA GLN A 25 7.25 4.64 -11.15
C GLN A 25 7.58 5.97 -10.44
N GLU A 26 7.13 7.10 -10.98
CA GLU A 26 7.29 8.41 -10.33
C GLU A 26 6.65 8.46 -8.92
N LYS A 27 5.48 7.80 -8.75
CA LYS A 27 4.83 7.68 -7.43
C LYS A 27 5.62 6.80 -6.48
N ILE A 28 6.22 5.71 -6.96
CA ILE A 28 7.11 4.85 -6.16
C ILE A 28 8.32 5.67 -5.70
N ASP A 29 8.98 6.37 -6.61
CA ASP A 29 10.18 7.17 -6.30
C ASP A 29 9.87 8.32 -5.33
N PHE A 30 8.68 8.92 -5.46
CA PHE A 30 8.19 9.90 -4.50
C PHE A 30 8.03 9.29 -3.10
N GLU A 31 7.36 8.15 -2.98
CA GLU A 31 7.17 7.49 -1.69
C GLU A 31 8.51 7.01 -1.10
N ILE A 32 9.46 6.54 -1.90
CA ILE A 32 10.80 6.18 -1.42
C ILE A 32 11.50 7.40 -0.79
N ARG A 33 11.46 8.57 -1.45
CA ARG A 33 12.01 9.81 -0.88
C ARG A 33 11.27 10.25 0.38
N MET A 34 9.94 10.11 0.42
CA MET A 34 9.14 10.37 1.63
C MET A 34 9.59 9.48 2.78
N ARG A 35 9.76 8.17 2.54
CA ARG A 35 10.27 7.20 3.52
C ARG A 35 11.64 7.58 4.06
N GLU A 36 12.57 8.00 3.20
CA GLU A 36 13.88 8.48 3.62
C GLU A 36 13.79 9.74 4.50
N GLY A 37 12.91 10.68 4.14
CA GLY A 37 12.63 11.87 4.95
C GLY A 37 12.07 11.50 6.33
N ILE A 38 11.16 10.53 6.38
CA ILE A 38 10.57 10.04 7.64
C ILE A 38 11.64 9.35 8.50
N TRP A 39 12.56 8.57 7.92
CA TRP A 39 13.67 7.96 8.66
C TRP A 39 14.60 9.01 9.29
N LYS A 40 14.90 10.09 8.55
CA LYS A 40 15.66 11.22 9.10
C LYS A 40 14.90 11.87 10.26
N LEU A 41 13.59 12.11 10.10
CA LEU A 41 12.76 12.66 11.17
C LEU A 41 12.75 11.76 12.42
N LEU A 42 12.61 10.45 12.24
CA LEU A 42 12.68 9.47 13.34
C LEU A 42 14.01 9.53 14.08
N SER A 43 15.13 9.65 13.36
CA SER A 43 16.47 9.73 13.97
C SER A 43 16.69 10.97 14.85
N LEU A 44 15.92 12.03 14.62
CA LEU A 44 16.00 13.30 15.35
C LEU A 44 14.86 13.47 16.37
N SER A 45 13.87 12.58 16.37
CA SER A 45 12.68 12.69 17.21
C SER A 45 12.99 12.31 18.66
N THR A 46 12.65 13.19 19.58
CA THR A 46 12.87 12.97 21.03
C THR A 46 11.57 12.82 21.80
N GLN A 47 10.46 13.34 21.26
CA GLN A 47 9.14 13.25 21.88
C GLN A 47 8.39 12.00 21.40
N LYS A 48 7.73 11.32 22.33
CA LYS A 48 6.99 10.07 22.03
C LYS A 48 5.92 10.28 20.95
N ASP A 49 5.19 11.37 21.01
CA ASP A 49 4.12 11.68 20.07
C ASP A 49 4.65 11.87 18.64
N GLN A 50 5.75 12.61 18.49
CA GLN A 50 6.44 12.79 17.22
C GLN A 50 6.93 11.46 16.64
N VAL A 51 7.51 10.59 17.49
CA VAL A 51 7.94 9.25 17.08
C VAL A 51 6.75 8.43 16.59
N LEU A 52 5.63 8.42 17.31
CA LEU A 52 4.44 7.66 16.94
C LEU A 52 3.86 8.12 15.59
N HIS A 53 3.72 9.43 15.39
CA HIS A 53 3.26 9.99 14.12
C HIS A 53 4.23 9.69 12.97
N ALA A 54 5.54 9.78 13.20
CA ALA A 54 6.53 9.46 12.19
C ALA A 54 6.52 7.96 11.83
N VAL A 55 6.35 7.06 12.82
CA VAL A 55 6.20 5.62 12.58
C VAL A 55 4.91 5.32 11.81
N LYS A 56 3.78 5.95 12.16
CA LYS A 56 2.53 5.82 11.38
C LYS A 56 2.77 6.22 9.93
N ASN A 57 3.37 7.39 9.68
CA ASN A 57 3.65 7.86 8.33
C ASN A 57 4.58 6.91 7.57
N LEU A 58 5.56 6.33 8.24
CA LEU A 58 6.45 5.31 7.67
C LEU A 58 5.66 4.07 7.22
N MET A 59 4.73 3.60 8.05
CA MET A 59 3.88 2.44 7.72
C MET A 59 2.94 2.73 6.54
N VAL A 60 2.31 3.91 6.51
CA VAL A 60 1.45 4.35 5.39
C VAL A 60 2.28 4.41 4.09
N CYS A 61 3.46 5.02 4.15
CA CYS A 61 4.38 5.16 3.02
C CYS A 61 4.82 3.78 2.47
N ASN A 62 5.23 2.87 3.36
CA ASN A 62 5.58 1.50 2.98
C ASN A 62 4.40 0.77 2.31
N ALA A 63 3.19 0.92 2.83
CA ALA A 63 2.00 0.33 2.22
C ALA A 63 1.72 0.89 0.82
N ARG A 64 1.94 2.19 0.59
CA ARG A 64 1.83 2.82 -0.74
C ARG A 64 2.87 2.30 -1.71
N ILE A 65 4.14 2.20 -1.31
CA ILE A 65 5.20 1.61 -2.13
C ILE A 65 4.79 0.19 -2.56
N MET A 66 4.39 -0.66 -1.60
CA MET A 66 3.94 -2.01 -1.91
C MET A 66 2.72 -2.05 -2.84
N ALA A 67 1.77 -1.12 -2.68
CA ALA A 67 0.60 -1.04 -3.53
C ALA A 67 0.96 -0.64 -4.97
N TYR A 68 1.79 0.38 -5.14
CA TYR A 68 2.24 0.84 -6.46
C TYR A 68 3.11 -0.19 -7.16
N THR A 69 4.09 -0.80 -6.47
CA THR A 69 4.93 -1.85 -7.04
C THR A 69 4.10 -3.05 -7.48
N SER A 70 3.11 -3.46 -6.68
CA SER A 70 2.22 -4.57 -7.05
C SER A 70 1.36 -4.25 -8.27
N GLU A 71 0.89 -3.00 -8.43
CA GLU A 71 0.14 -2.60 -9.63
C GLU A 71 1.03 -2.48 -10.87
N LEU A 72 2.27 -2.01 -10.72
CA LEU A 72 3.25 -1.95 -11.80
C LEU A 72 3.56 -3.37 -12.32
N GLN A 73 3.84 -4.32 -11.43
CA GLN A 73 4.08 -5.72 -11.79
C GLN A 73 2.89 -6.34 -12.55
N LYS A 74 1.65 -6.07 -12.13
CA LYS A 74 0.46 -6.56 -12.84
C LYS A 74 0.34 -5.97 -14.25
N LEU A 75 0.78 -4.72 -14.45
CA LEU A 75 0.77 -4.08 -15.77
C LEU A 75 1.82 -4.73 -16.66
N GLU A 76 3.04 -4.92 -16.16
CA GLU A 76 4.12 -5.63 -16.87
C GLU A 76 3.71 -7.06 -17.28
N GLU A 77 3.09 -7.83 -16.38
CA GLU A 77 2.60 -9.18 -16.66
C GLU A 77 1.53 -9.21 -17.75
N LYS A 78 0.57 -8.27 -17.74
CA LYS A 78 -0.46 -8.17 -18.78
C LYS A 78 0.16 -7.96 -20.16
N ILE A 79 1.16 -7.07 -20.26
CA ILE A 79 1.80 -6.76 -21.52
C ILE A 79 2.67 -7.95 -21.99
N ALA A 80 3.34 -8.67 -21.07
CA ALA A 80 4.05 -9.90 -21.40
C ALA A 80 3.10 -10.99 -21.94
N ASN A 81 1.95 -11.19 -21.31
CA ASN A 81 0.95 -12.17 -21.72
C ASN A 81 0.27 -11.85 -23.06
N GLN A 82 0.12 -10.56 -23.41
CA GLN A 82 -0.40 -10.12 -24.71
C GLN A 82 0.57 -10.37 -25.87
N THR A 83 1.89 -10.44 -25.60
CA THR A 83 2.91 -10.68 -26.63
C THR A 83 2.99 -12.16 -27.05
N GLY A 84 2.33 -13.07 -26.32
CA GLY A 84 2.40 -14.52 -26.54
C GLY A 84 1.14 -15.19 -27.12
N ARG A 85 0.05 -14.46 -27.36
CA ARG A 85 -1.24 -15.06 -27.75
C ARG A 85 -1.78 -14.41 -29.02
N CYS A 86 -1.77 -15.14 -30.14
CA CYS A 86 -2.53 -14.76 -31.33
C CYS A 86 -4.02 -14.76 -30.97
N ASP A 87 -4.67 -13.60 -31.10
CA ASP A 87 -6.09 -13.39 -30.81
C ASP A 87 -6.97 -14.26 -31.71
N VAL A 88 -7.55 -15.33 -31.15
CA VAL A 88 -8.76 -15.93 -31.69
C VAL A 88 -9.92 -15.12 -31.12
N ASN A 89 -10.46 -14.23 -31.94
CA ASN A 89 -11.48 -13.27 -31.59
C ASN A 89 -12.78 -14.00 -31.20
N PHE A 90 -12.94 -14.33 -29.92
CA PHE A 90 -14.23 -14.71 -29.36
C PHE A 90 -14.91 -13.43 -28.89
N GLU A 91 -15.87 -12.93 -29.67
CA GLU A 91 -16.81 -11.90 -29.23
C GLU A 91 -17.73 -12.48 -28.14
N SER A 92 -17.19 -12.73 -26.95
CA SER A 92 -18.03 -12.72 -25.77
C SER A 92 -18.45 -11.27 -25.58
N LYS A 93 -19.75 -10.97 -25.66
CA LYS A 93 -20.32 -9.69 -25.22
C LYS A 93 -19.93 -9.46 -23.77
N GLU A 94 -18.76 -8.85 -23.57
CA GLU A 94 -18.19 -8.58 -22.26
C GLU A 94 -19.10 -7.56 -21.60
N ARG A 95 -19.85 -8.00 -20.58
CA ARG A 95 -20.71 -7.11 -19.81
C ARG A 95 -19.83 -6.00 -19.24
N THR A 96 -20.09 -4.77 -19.65
CA THR A 96 -19.36 -3.61 -19.13
C THR A 96 -19.62 -3.50 -17.63
N ALA A 97 -18.55 -3.52 -16.83
CA ALA A 97 -18.67 -3.39 -15.38
C ALA A 97 -19.29 -2.02 -15.02
N CYS A 98 -20.22 -2.02 -14.07
CA CYS A 98 -20.81 -0.79 -13.57
C CYS A 98 -19.79 -0.02 -12.72
N ARG A 99 -19.71 1.30 -12.91
CA ARG A 99 -18.89 2.18 -12.06
C ARG A 99 -19.69 2.53 -10.80
N GLY A 100 -19.09 2.34 -9.64
CA GLY A 100 -19.64 2.73 -8.34
C GLY A 100 -18.58 3.41 -7.47
N ARG A 101 -19.02 4.13 -6.44
CA ARG A 101 -18.16 4.66 -5.38
C ARG A 101 -18.47 3.88 -4.10
N ILE A 102 -17.43 3.59 -3.32
CA ILE A 102 -17.60 2.89 -2.05
C ILE A 102 -17.31 3.89 -0.93
N ALA A 103 -18.21 3.99 0.04
CA ALA A 103 -17.97 4.73 1.26
C ALA A 103 -17.88 3.75 2.43
N VAL A 104 -16.84 3.90 3.25
CA VAL A 104 -16.63 3.13 4.47
C VAL A 104 -16.68 4.10 5.64
N SER A 105 -17.56 3.86 6.61
CA SER A 105 -17.74 4.65 7.82
C SER A 105 -17.87 3.74 9.05
N ASP A 106 -17.85 4.33 10.24
CA ASP A 106 -18.20 3.69 11.52
C ASP A 106 -17.42 2.41 11.81
N ILE A 107 -16.11 2.44 11.55
CA ILE A 107 -15.26 1.28 11.75
C ILE A 107 -15.06 1.08 13.25
N ARG A 108 -15.48 -0.08 13.76
CA ARG A 108 -15.36 -0.45 15.17
C ARG A 108 -14.53 -1.70 15.36
N ILE A 109 -13.58 -1.64 16.29
CA ILE A 109 -12.70 -2.75 16.64
C ILE A 109 -12.85 -3.02 18.14
N PRO A 110 -13.56 -4.09 18.51
CA PRO A 110 -13.63 -4.54 19.90
C PRO A 110 -12.25 -4.98 20.41
N LEU A 111 -11.91 -4.57 21.62
CA LEU A 111 -10.68 -4.91 22.32
C LEU A 111 -11.00 -5.89 23.44
N MET A 112 -10.26 -7.01 23.45
CA MET A 112 -10.33 -7.96 24.56
C MET A 112 -9.07 -7.83 25.41
N TRP A 113 -9.24 -7.28 26.61
CA TRP A 113 -8.19 -7.24 27.62
C TRP A 113 -8.23 -8.48 28.47
N LYS A 114 -7.08 -8.96 28.93
CA LYS A 114 -7.05 -10.01 29.95
C LYS A 114 -7.56 -9.45 31.26
N ASP A 115 -8.29 -10.27 32.03
CA ASP A 115 -8.79 -9.87 33.36
C ASP A 115 -7.66 -9.41 34.28
N SER A 116 -6.49 -10.06 34.20
CA SER A 116 -5.29 -9.64 34.94
C SER A 116 -4.85 -8.22 34.61
N ASP A 117 -5.05 -7.76 33.38
CA ASP A 117 -4.59 -6.46 32.90
C ASP A 117 -5.68 -5.41 33.13
N HIS A 118 -6.94 -5.78 32.91
CA HIS A 118 -8.12 -4.93 33.12
C HIS A 118 -8.31 -4.59 34.61
N PHE A 119 -8.27 -5.59 35.50
CA PHE A 119 -8.54 -5.44 36.92
C PHE A 119 -7.31 -5.17 37.81
N SER A 120 -6.07 -5.34 37.31
CA SER A 120 -4.89 -4.99 38.12
C SER A 120 -4.61 -3.49 38.12
N ASN A 121 -4.60 -2.89 39.32
CA ASN A 121 -4.39 -1.46 39.49
C ASN A 121 -2.89 -1.09 39.58
N LYS A 122 -2.04 -1.75 38.79
CA LYS A 122 -0.62 -1.38 38.73
C LYS A 122 -0.51 0.00 38.08
N GLU A 123 0.18 0.93 38.75
CA GLU A 123 0.27 2.38 38.46
C GLU A 123 0.79 2.78 37.06
N ARG A 124 1.04 1.83 36.15
CA ARG A 124 1.43 2.08 34.76
C ARG A 124 0.64 1.18 33.81
N SER A 125 -0.61 1.56 33.54
CA SER A 125 -1.37 0.96 32.45
C SER A 125 -0.62 1.20 31.13
N GLN A 126 -0.30 0.13 30.42
CA GLN A 126 0.34 0.25 29.12
C GLN A 126 -0.63 0.91 28.14
N ARG A 127 -0.13 1.89 27.38
CA ARG A 127 -0.89 2.57 26.34
C ARG A 127 -0.42 2.08 24.97
N TYR A 128 -1.36 1.94 24.05
CA TYR A 128 -1.13 1.46 22.69
C TYR A 128 -1.60 2.52 21.71
N ALA A 129 -0.80 2.76 20.67
CA ALA A 129 -1.19 3.63 19.57
C ALA A 129 -1.71 2.75 18.43
N ILE A 130 -2.92 3.04 17.94
CA ILE A 130 -3.61 2.23 16.95
C ILE A 130 -4.13 3.12 15.83
N PHE A 131 -4.00 2.66 14.59
CA PHE A 131 -4.61 3.25 13.40
C PHE A 131 -4.88 2.13 12.39
N CYS A 132 -5.73 2.38 11.40
CA CYS A 132 -6.04 1.42 10.35
C CYS A 132 -5.53 1.88 8.99
N LEU A 133 -5.22 0.90 8.13
CA LEU A 133 -4.87 1.10 6.72
C LEU A 133 -5.89 0.38 5.84
N PHE A 134 -6.42 1.06 4.84
CA PHE A 134 -7.29 0.49 3.81
C PHE A 134 -6.59 0.55 2.46
N LYS A 135 -6.48 -0.60 1.80
CA LYS A 135 -5.91 -0.70 0.45
C LYS A 135 -7.00 -1.14 -0.53
N MET A 136 -7.18 -0.35 -1.59
CA MET A 136 -8.03 -0.70 -2.73
C MET A 136 -7.24 -0.48 -4.02
N GLY A 137 -6.78 -1.57 -4.64
CA GLY A 137 -5.83 -1.51 -5.76
C GLY A 137 -4.53 -0.80 -5.36
N SER A 138 -4.14 0.23 -6.11
CA SER A 138 -3.01 1.13 -5.81
C SER A 138 -3.33 2.20 -4.76
N LYS A 139 -4.59 2.44 -4.40
CA LYS A 139 -4.95 3.48 -3.44
C LYS A 139 -4.81 2.95 -2.01
N VAL A 140 -4.16 3.73 -1.14
CA VAL A 140 -4.00 3.44 0.28
C VAL A 140 -4.50 4.62 1.11
N PHE A 141 -5.37 4.33 2.07
CA PHE A 141 -5.98 5.27 3.01
C PHE A 141 -5.65 4.87 4.43
N ASP A 142 -5.63 5.83 5.35
CA ASP A 142 -5.37 5.61 6.76
C ASP A 142 -6.35 6.38 7.65
N THR A 143 -6.60 5.86 8.85
CA THR A 143 -7.35 6.58 9.89
C THR A 143 -6.43 7.42 10.75
N ASP A 144 -6.98 8.36 11.51
CA ASP A 144 -6.24 8.99 12.59
C ASP A 144 -5.74 7.97 13.62
N MET A 145 -4.65 8.33 14.29
CA MET A 145 -4.05 7.50 15.33
C MET A 145 -4.76 7.77 16.65
N VAL A 146 -5.19 6.70 17.31
CA VAL A 146 -5.82 6.76 18.63
C VAL A 146 -4.92 6.10 19.66
N ILE A 147 -4.85 6.69 20.86
CA ILE A 147 -4.14 6.10 21.99
C ILE A 147 -5.17 5.41 22.87
N VAL A 148 -4.98 4.11 23.09
CA VAL A 148 -5.86 3.29 23.91
C VAL A 148 -5.15 2.75 25.12
N ASP A 149 -5.90 2.54 26.18
CA ASP A 149 -5.48 1.77 27.34
C ASP A 149 -6.56 0.76 27.71
N LYS A 150 -6.30 0.00 28.77
CA LYS A 150 -7.19 -1.06 29.27
C LYS A 150 -8.61 -0.61 29.59
N THR A 151 -8.88 0.70 29.73
CA THR A 151 -10.24 1.20 30.03
C THR A 151 -11.12 1.26 28.78
N ILE A 152 -10.54 1.15 27.59
CA ILE A 152 -11.25 1.23 26.32
C ILE A 152 -11.60 -0.17 25.84
N THR A 153 -12.89 -0.48 25.69
CA THR A 153 -13.36 -1.78 25.17
C THR A 153 -13.52 -1.81 23.66
N ASP A 154 -13.67 -0.65 23.02
CA ASP A 154 -13.95 -0.56 21.59
C ASP A 154 -13.24 0.65 21.00
N ILE A 155 -12.56 0.47 19.87
CA ILE A 155 -12.02 1.56 19.06
C ILE A 155 -13.07 1.92 18.03
N CYS A 156 -13.40 3.21 17.92
CA CYS A 156 -14.30 3.72 16.90
C CYS A 156 -13.58 4.75 16.04
N PHE A 157 -13.56 4.55 14.72
CA PHE A 157 -13.11 5.54 13.76
C PHE A 157 -14.34 6.16 13.07
N GLU A 158 -14.60 7.44 13.34
CA GLU A 158 -15.76 8.17 12.82
C GLU A 158 -15.53 8.70 11.40
N ASN A 159 -14.29 8.70 10.92
CA ASN A 159 -13.95 9.25 9.60
C ASN A 159 -14.55 8.39 8.47
N VAL A 160 -15.15 9.06 7.49
CA VAL A 160 -15.66 8.42 6.28
C VAL A 160 -14.56 8.37 5.22
N THR A 161 -14.26 7.17 4.72
CA THR A 161 -13.33 6.96 3.59
C THR A 161 -14.13 6.68 2.32
N ILE A 162 -13.96 7.52 1.28
CA ILE A 162 -14.63 7.37 -0.02
C ILE A 162 -13.61 6.90 -1.06
N LEU A 163 -13.88 5.77 -1.72
CA LEU A 163 -12.98 5.04 -2.63
C LEU A 163 -13.42 5.13 -4.10
#